data_AF-A0A7S2YZ83-F1
#
_entry.id   AF-A0A7S2YZ83-F1
#
_cell.length_a   1.000
_cell.length_b   1.000
_cell.length_c   1.000
_cell.angle_alpha   90.00
_cell.angle_beta   90.00
_cell.angle_gamma   90.00
#
_symmetry.space_group_name_H-M   'P 1'
#
loop_
_entity.id
_entity.type
_entity.pdbx_description
1 polymer ?
#
loop_
_entity_poly.entity_id
_entity_poly.type
_entity_poly.pdbx_seq_one_letter_code
_entity_poly.pdbx_strand_id
1 'polypeptide(L)'
;RKVLVVGKHLCGGATDLALHLSTRDDTARRLTLTGVGIATCCHHRCSWDAYVAKAVLARLGFTAREFETVSWMCGWALCGHDVKAGTKEEEELRDRRAREAFPMFSREERVRAGMACKRLIDLGRATWLREEKGLRVG
;
A
#
# COMPACT_ATOMS: atom_id res chain seq x y z
N ARG A 1 -8.70 -26.87 -10.07
CA ARG A 1 -9.18 -25.81 -10.99
C ARG A 1 -8.28 -24.60 -10.81
N LYS A 2 -7.80 -23.98 -11.88
CA LYS A 2 -6.93 -22.80 -11.82
C LYS A 2 -7.77 -21.54 -11.64
N VAL A 3 -7.33 -20.61 -10.79
CA VAL A 3 -8.06 -19.37 -10.46
C VAL A 3 -7.13 -18.16 -10.55
N LEU A 4 -7.64 -17.08 -11.14
CA LEU A 4 -7.03 -15.76 -11.14
C LEU A 4 -7.88 -14.83 -10.26
N VAL A 5 -7.24 -14.06 -9.39
CA VAL A 5 -7.93 -13.04 -8.58
C VAL A 5 -7.65 -11.67 -9.16
N VAL A 6 -8.71 -10.92 -9.49
CA VAL A 6 -8.61 -9.53 -9.95
C VAL A 6 -9.46 -8.63 -9.06
N GLY A 7 -8.94 -7.45 -8.73
CA GLY A 7 -9.63 -6.49 -7.88
C GLY A 7 -9.38 -5.06 -8.32
N LYS A 8 -10.43 -4.26 -8.42
CA LYS A 8 -10.32 -2.82 -8.70
C LYS A 8 -10.51 -2.00 -7.42
N HIS A 9 -9.63 -1.01 -7.24
CA HIS A 9 -9.66 -0.02 -6.17
C HIS A 9 -9.75 -0.59 -4.75
N LEU A 10 -9.00 -1.65 -4.43
CA LEU A 10 -8.90 -2.08 -3.03
C LEU A 10 -8.03 -1.06 -2.26
N CYS A 11 -8.53 -0.70 -1.07
CA CYS A 11 -8.00 0.39 -0.26
C CYS A 11 -7.49 -0.13 1.08
N GLY A 12 -6.28 0.30 1.45
CA GLY A 12 -5.69 -0.01 2.74
C GLY A 12 -5.64 -1.51 3.03
N GLY A 13 -5.99 -1.88 4.26
CA GLY A 13 -6.00 -3.26 4.73
C GLY A 13 -6.97 -4.21 3.99
N ALA A 14 -7.94 -3.69 3.23
CA ALA A 14 -8.81 -4.56 2.42
C ALA A 14 -8.01 -5.28 1.33
N THR A 15 -6.99 -4.63 0.75
CA THR A 15 -6.05 -5.26 -0.18
C THR A 15 -5.35 -6.43 0.49
N ASP A 16 -4.83 -6.21 1.70
CA ASP A 16 -4.07 -7.19 2.44
C ASP A 16 -4.93 -8.39 2.86
N LEU A 17 -6.17 -8.15 3.31
CA LEU A 17 -7.14 -9.21 3.59
C LEU A 17 -7.46 -10.03 2.33
N ALA A 18 -7.69 -9.37 1.19
CA ALA A 18 -7.96 -10.05 -0.08
C ALA A 18 -6.77 -10.93 -0.51
N LEU A 19 -5.54 -10.43 -0.38
CA LEU A 19 -4.32 -11.19 -0.65
C LEU A 19 -4.21 -12.40 0.29
N HIS A 20 -4.43 -12.19 1.59
CA HIS A 20 -4.38 -13.26 2.57
C HIS A 20 -5.38 -14.36 2.26
N LEU A 21 -6.66 -14.02 2.03
CA LEU A 21 -7.71 -14.99 1.73
C LEU A 21 -7.49 -15.70 0.39
N SER A 22 -7.02 -14.99 -0.64
CA SER A 22 -6.79 -15.56 -1.97
C SER A 22 -5.66 -16.59 -2.00
N THR A 23 -4.73 -16.49 -1.05
CA THR A 23 -3.51 -17.30 -0.98
C THR A 23 -3.55 -18.35 0.15
N ARG A 24 -4.72 -18.54 0.78
CA ARG A 24 -4.96 -19.68 1.68
C ARG A 24 -5.15 -20.93 0.84
N ASP A 25 -4.48 -22.00 1.23
CA ASP A 25 -4.68 -23.30 0.62
C ASP A 25 -6.07 -23.83 0.97
N ASP A 26 -7.00 -23.73 0.02
CA ASP A 26 -8.30 -24.39 0.11
C ASP A 26 -8.22 -25.75 -0.60
N THR A 27 -7.63 -26.72 0.11
CA THR A 27 -7.50 -28.11 -0.33
C THR A 27 -8.86 -28.76 -0.55
N ALA A 28 -9.89 -28.32 0.19
CA ALA A 28 -11.25 -28.82 0.07
C ALA A 28 -11.90 -28.46 -1.27
N ARG A 29 -11.64 -27.25 -1.80
CA ARG A 29 -12.18 -26.81 -3.10
C ARG A 29 -11.32 -27.14 -4.32
N ARG A 30 -10.13 -27.73 -4.11
CA ARG A 30 -9.14 -28.05 -5.17
C ARG A 30 -8.87 -26.85 -6.10
N LEU A 31 -8.81 -25.65 -5.53
CA LEU A 31 -8.48 -24.43 -6.27
C LEU A 31 -6.97 -24.21 -6.22
N THR A 32 -6.39 -23.84 -7.35
CA THR A 32 -4.98 -23.48 -7.46
C THR A 32 -4.91 -22.04 -7.93
N LEU A 33 -4.43 -21.15 -7.07
CA LEU A 33 -4.21 -19.76 -7.44
C LEU A 33 -3.08 -19.68 -8.47
N THR A 34 -3.36 -19.10 -9.64
CA THR A 34 -2.37 -18.93 -10.72
C THR A 34 -1.86 -17.50 -10.85
N GLY A 35 -2.53 -16.53 -10.21
CA GLY A 35 -2.09 -15.15 -10.21
C GLY A 35 -3.04 -14.21 -9.48
N VAL A 36 -2.58 -13.00 -9.22
CA VAL A 36 -3.33 -11.93 -8.57
C VAL A 36 -3.02 -10.60 -9.26
N GLY A 37 -4.06 -9.82 -9.60
CA GLY A 37 -3.94 -8.46 -10.11
C GLY A 37 -4.88 -7.52 -9.36
N ILE A 38 -4.34 -6.67 -8.49
CA ILE A 38 -5.14 -5.73 -7.70
C ILE A 38 -4.67 -4.30 -7.96
N ALA A 39 -5.59 -3.42 -8.36
CA ALA A 39 -5.34 -1.99 -8.43
C ALA A 39 -5.41 -1.39 -7.01
N THR A 40 -4.25 -1.18 -6.40
CA THR A 40 -4.10 -0.59 -5.07
C THR A 40 -4.28 0.93 -5.14
N CYS A 41 -4.96 1.52 -4.14
CA CYS A 41 -5.28 2.96 -4.18
C CYS A 41 -4.91 3.67 -2.86
N CYS A 42 -5.68 3.40 -1.81
CA CYS A 42 -5.61 4.15 -0.56
C CYS A 42 -4.52 3.64 0.39
N HIS A 43 -3.25 3.76 0.00
CA HIS A 43 -2.12 3.30 0.80
C HIS A 43 -2.05 3.94 2.19
N HIS A 44 -2.50 5.18 2.33
CA HIS A 44 -2.62 5.88 3.61
C HIS A 44 -3.63 5.29 4.59
N ARG A 45 -4.41 4.28 4.15
CA ARG A 45 -5.32 3.50 4.99
C ARG A 45 -4.76 2.10 5.30
N CYS A 46 -3.51 1.82 4.93
CA CYS A 46 -2.85 0.61 5.39
C CYS A 46 -2.51 0.77 6.87
N SER A 47 -2.72 -0.29 7.64
CA SER A 47 -2.23 -0.39 9.02
C SER A 47 -1.28 -1.56 9.11
N TRP A 48 -0.34 -1.48 10.05
CA TRP A 48 0.59 -2.58 10.31
C TRP A 48 -0.18 -3.86 10.57
N ASP A 49 -1.21 -3.82 11.41
CA ASP A 49 -1.99 -5.00 11.83
C ASP A 49 -2.60 -5.77 10.65
N ALA A 50 -3.11 -5.07 9.64
CA ALA A 50 -3.71 -5.70 8.46
C ALA A 50 -2.66 -6.14 7.42
N TYR A 51 -1.48 -5.52 7.40
CA TYR A 51 -0.50 -5.68 6.34
C TYR A 51 0.02 -7.13 6.23
N VAL A 52 0.04 -7.71 5.02
CA VAL A 52 0.46 -9.11 4.82
C VAL A 52 1.98 -9.31 4.88
N ALA A 53 2.76 -8.31 4.50
CA ALA A 53 4.21 -8.45 4.30
C ALA A 53 5.04 -7.92 5.48
N LYS A 54 4.53 -8.04 6.72
CA LYS A 54 5.21 -7.57 7.94
C LYS A 54 6.65 -8.12 8.04
N ALA A 55 6.82 -9.42 7.81
CA ALA A 55 8.13 -10.06 7.88
C ALA A 55 9.11 -9.52 6.84
N VAL A 56 8.63 -9.20 5.63
CA VAL A 56 9.47 -8.60 4.57
C VAL A 56 9.97 -7.22 5.01
N LEU A 57 9.08 -6.37 5.52
CA LEU A 57 9.47 -5.03 5.97
C LEU A 57 10.35 -5.06 7.23
N ALA A 58 10.09 -5.99 8.16
CA ALA A 58 10.92 -6.18 9.34
C ALA A 58 12.36 -6.57 8.97
N ARG A 59 12.56 -7.41 7.95
CA ARG A 59 13.91 -7.74 7.42
C ARG A 59 14.63 -6.54 6.80
N LEU A 60 13.87 -5.55 6.30
CA LEU A 60 14.41 -4.28 5.80
C LEU A 60 14.65 -3.25 6.93
N GLY A 61 14.41 -3.62 8.19
CA GLY A 61 14.63 -2.77 9.36
C GLY A 61 13.44 -1.91 9.76
N PHE A 62 12.26 -2.07 9.14
CA PHE A 62 11.08 -1.29 9.50
C PHE A 62 10.35 -1.89 10.71
N THR A 63 10.07 -1.04 11.68
CA THR A 63 9.16 -1.30 12.79
C THR A 63 7.71 -1.03 12.41
N ALA A 64 6.76 -1.52 13.23
CA ALA A 64 5.34 -1.21 13.09
C ALA A 64 5.07 0.30 13.08
N ARG A 65 5.75 1.06 13.96
CA ARG A 65 5.60 2.51 14.07
C ARG A 65 6.10 3.24 12.82
N GLU A 66 7.22 2.80 12.25
CA GLU A 66 7.75 3.37 11.01
C GLU A 66 6.85 3.04 9.83
N PHE A 67 6.25 1.84 9.79
CA PHE A 67 5.24 1.52 8.79
C PHE A 67 4.03 2.46 8.84
N GLU A 68 3.49 2.76 10.03
CA GLU A 68 2.38 3.72 10.15
C GLU A 68 2.78 5.10 9.64
N THR A 69 4.03 5.50 9.86
CA THR A 69 4.58 6.76 9.31
C THR A 69 4.65 6.71 7.78
N VAL A 70 5.17 5.61 7.21
CA VAL A 70 5.20 5.36 5.75
C VAL A 70 3.79 5.39 5.15
N SER A 71 2.84 4.69 5.78
CA SER A 71 1.44 4.68 5.37
C SER A 71 0.88 6.10 5.35
N TRP A 72 1.01 6.85 6.43
CA TRP A 72 0.57 8.24 6.50
C TRP A 72 1.20 9.13 5.41
N MET A 73 2.51 9.00 5.17
CA MET A 73 3.25 9.73 4.13
C MET A 73 2.76 9.40 2.71
N CYS A 74 2.17 8.22 2.46
CA CYS A 74 1.56 7.90 1.16
C CYS A 74 0.46 8.89 0.77
N GLY A 75 -0.12 9.58 1.76
CA GLY A 75 -1.05 10.67 1.55
C GLY A 75 -0.50 11.83 0.72
N TRP A 76 0.82 12.11 0.81
CA TRP A 76 1.47 13.19 0.06
C TRP A 76 1.58 12.92 -1.44
N ALA A 77 1.53 11.65 -1.85
CA ALA A 77 1.56 11.30 -3.27
C ALA A 77 0.37 11.90 -4.06
N LEU A 78 -0.71 12.26 -3.36
CA LEU A 78 -1.90 12.86 -3.96
C LEU A 78 -1.83 14.39 -4.01
N CYS A 79 -0.88 15.01 -3.31
CA CYS A 79 -0.66 16.46 -3.34
C CYS A 79 -0.13 16.98 -4.69
N GLY A 80 0.04 16.13 -5.71
CA GLY A 80 0.47 16.51 -7.06
C GLY A 80 -0.58 16.25 -8.15
N HIS A 81 -1.80 15.86 -7.80
CA HIS A 81 -2.87 15.59 -8.77
C HIS A 81 -3.81 16.80 -8.88
N ASP A 82 -3.94 17.41 -10.07
CA ASP A 82 -4.88 18.52 -10.36
C ASP A 82 -6.38 18.13 -10.30
N VAL A 83 -6.69 16.89 -9.92
CA VAL A 83 -8.07 16.41 -9.79
C VAL A 83 -8.59 16.72 -8.39
N LYS A 84 -9.51 17.69 -8.32
CA LYS A 84 -10.23 18.16 -7.12
C LYS A 84 -10.99 17.02 -6.42
N ALA A 85 -10.33 16.23 -5.60
CA ALA A 85 -10.95 15.32 -4.64
C ALA A 85 -10.80 15.94 -3.24
N GLY A 86 -11.67 16.91 -2.94
CA GLY A 86 -11.65 17.70 -1.71
C GLY A 86 -11.99 19.18 -1.99
N THR A 87 -12.35 19.92 -0.95
CA THR A 87 -12.49 21.38 -1.09
C THR A 87 -11.10 22.02 -1.17
N LYS A 88 -10.99 23.22 -1.79
CA LYS A 88 -9.72 23.97 -1.79
C LYS A 88 -9.19 24.19 -0.37
N GLU A 89 -10.08 24.41 0.59
CA GLU A 89 -9.75 24.61 2.00
C GLU A 89 -9.14 23.36 2.65
N GLU A 90 -9.64 22.16 2.33
CA GLU A 90 -9.10 20.89 2.84
C GLU A 90 -7.69 20.63 2.30
N GLU A 91 -7.46 20.96 1.02
CA GLU A 91 -6.15 20.81 0.38
C GLU A 91 -5.13 21.78 1.00
N GLU A 92 -5.51 23.06 1.16
CA GLU A 92 -4.68 24.08 1.81
C GLU A 92 -4.38 23.74 3.28
N LEU A 93 -5.37 23.26 4.03
CA LEU A 93 -5.18 22.83 5.42
C LEU A 93 -4.17 21.67 5.50
N ARG A 94 -4.28 20.70 4.58
CA ARG A 94 -3.40 19.54 4.54
C ARG A 94 -1.98 19.92 4.17
N ASP A 95 -1.82 20.80 3.18
CA ASP A 95 -0.50 21.31 2.79
C ASP A 95 0.13 22.14 3.92
N ARG A 96 -0.65 23.01 4.59
CA ARG A 96 -0.18 23.77 5.75
C ARG A 96 0.30 22.85 6.87
N ARG A 97 -0.49 21.85 7.28
CA ARG A 97 -0.09 20.86 8.29
C ARG A 97 1.19 20.10 7.89
N ALA A 98 1.31 19.76 6.61
CA ALA A 98 2.50 19.09 6.11
C ALA A 98 3.74 20.00 6.12
N ARG A 99 3.60 21.30 5.83
CA ARG A 99 4.68 22.28 5.95
C ARG A 99 5.11 22.50 7.41
N GLU A 100 4.16 22.56 8.33
CA GLU A 100 4.45 22.69 9.77
C GLU A 100 5.17 21.47 10.33
N ALA A 101 4.71 20.26 9.96
CA ALA A 101 5.33 19.02 10.42
C ALA A 101 6.68 18.72 9.74
N PHE A 102 6.87 19.18 8.49
CA PHE A 102 8.04 18.88 7.65
C PHE A 102 8.53 20.13 6.90
N PRO A 103 9.02 21.16 7.62
CA PRO A 103 9.41 22.44 7.02
C PRO A 103 10.61 22.32 6.09
N MET A 104 11.42 21.27 6.26
CA MET A 104 12.62 21.01 5.47
C MET A 104 12.33 20.43 4.08
N PHE A 105 11.08 20.04 3.80
CA PHE A 105 10.70 19.44 2.52
C PHE A 105 9.76 20.38 1.75
N SER A 106 10.08 20.62 0.48
CA SER A 106 9.19 21.26 -0.50
C SER A 106 7.96 20.38 -0.79
N ARG A 107 6.92 20.98 -1.41
CA ARG A 107 5.73 20.22 -1.88
C ARG A 107 6.13 19.08 -2.82
N GLU A 108 7.05 19.34 -3.74
CA GLU A 108 7.54 18.34 -4.70
C GLU A 108 8.30 17.19 -4.02
N GLU A 109 9.14 17.48 -3.03
CA GLU A 109 9.80 16.45 -2.24
C GLU A 109 8.83 15.60 -1.45
N ARG A 110 7.80 16.20 -0.84
CA ARG A 110 6.73 15.46 -0.16
C ARG A 110 5.98 14.55 -1.13
N VAL A 111 5.66 15.02 -2.34
CA VAL A 111 5.00 14.20 -3.38
C VAL A 111 5.89 13.03 -3.79
N ARG A 112 7.18 13.26 -4.03
CA ARG A 112 8.16 12.19 -4.34
C ARG A 112 8.26 11.18 -3.21
N ALA A 113 8.37 11.64 -1.96
CA ALA A 113 8.40 10.78 -0.79
C ALA A 113 7.13 9.94 -0.67
N GLY A 114 5.95 10.55 -0.85
CA GLY A 114 4.68 9.81 -0.81
C GLY A 114 4.58 8.73 -1.90
N MET A 115 5.08 9.01 -3.12
CA MET A 115 5.14 8.01 -4.19
C MET A 115 6.10 6.86 -3.84
N ALA A 116 7.25 7.17 -3.23
CA ALA A 116 8.18 6.16 -2.76
C ALA A 116 7.56 5.29 -1.66
N CYS A 117 6.83 5.88 -0.71
CA CYS A 117 6.11 5.14 0.32
C CYS A 117 5.06 4.17 -0.27
N LYS A 118 4.29 4.61 -1.28
CA LYS A 118 3.35 3.72 -1.99
C LYS A 118 4.07 2.51 -2.61
N ARG A 119 5.18 2.77 -3.31
CA ARG A 119 6.00 1.73 -3.93
C ARG A 119 6.58 0.77 -2.90
N LEU A 120 7.03 1.27 -1.74
CA LEU A 120 7.56 0.43 -0.66
C LEU A 120 6.49 -0.56 -0.17
N ILE A 121 5.26 -0.09 0.07
CA ILE A 121 4.16 -0.96 0.52
C ILE A 121 3.83 -2.02 -0.54
N ASP A 122 3.73 -1.63 -1.81
CA ASP A 122 3.41 -2.57 -2.89
C ASP A 122 4.56 -3.55 -3.18
N LEU A 123 5.81 -3.11 -3.07
CA LEU A 123 6.97 -3.98 -3.20
C LEU A 123 7.00 -5.02 -2.08
N GLY A 124 6.65 -4.65 -0.84
CA GLY A 124 6.55 -5.62 0.24
C GLY A 124 5.49 -6.70 -0.06
N ARG A 125 4.31 -6.31 -0.58
CA ARG A 125 3.26 -7.26 -0.99
C ARG A 125 3.71 -8.17 -2.12
N ALA A 126 4.36 -7.61 -3.15
CA ALA A 126 4.94 -8.35 -4.26
C ALA A 126 5.98 -9.37 -3.79
N THR A 127 6.94 -8.94 -2.98
CA THR A 127 7.96 -9.82 -2.41
C THR A 127 7.34 -10.93 -1.58
N TRP A 128 6.34 -10.62 -0.76
CA TRP A 128 5.60 -11.64 0.00
C TRP A 128 4.88 -12.66 -0.90
N LEU A 129 4.20 -12.21 -1.97
CA LEU A 129 3.56 -13.11 -2.95
C LEU A 129 4.58 -14.02 -3.64
N ARG A 130 5.77 -13.50 -3.92
CA ARG A 130 6.86 -14.27 -4.55
C ARG A 130 7.46 -15.30 -3.61
N GLU A 131 7.87 -14.87 -2.42
CA GLU A 131 8.62 -15.68 -1.47
C GLU A 131 7.75 -16.71 -0.75
N GLU A 132 6.58 -16.27 -0.25
CA GLU A 132 5.74 -17.12 0.61
C GLU A 132 4.72 -17.93 -0.21
N LYS A 133 4.36 -17.46 -1.42
CA LYS A 133 3.29 -18.06 -2.25
C LYS A 133 3.77 -18.57 -3.61
N GLY A 134 5.04 -18.39 -3.95
CA GLY A 134 5.63 -18.87 -5.20
C GLY A 134 5.03 -18.25 -6.47
N LEU A 135 4.34 -17.11 -6.35
CA LEU A 135 3.76 -16.43 -7.51
C LEU A 135 4.83 -15.60 -8.22
N ARG A 136 4.77 -15.57 -9.56
CA ARG A 136 5.59 -14.65 -10.35
C ARG A 136 4.99 -13.25 -10.25
N VAL A 137 5.83 -12.26 -9.98
CA VAL A 137 5.45 -10.84 -9.99
C VAL A 137 6.08 -10.20 -11.22
N GLY A 138 5.27 -9.50 -12.01
CA GLY A 138 5.68 -8.72 -13.18
C GLY A 138 5.57 -7.23 -12.94
#